data_AF-A0A6F9AQN7-F1
#
_entry.id   AF-A0A6F9AQN7-F1
#
_cell.length_a   1.000
_cell.length_b   1.000
_cell.length_c   1.000
_cell.angle_alpha   90.00
_cell.angle_beta   90.00
_cell.angle_gamma   90.00
#
_symmetry.space_group_name_H-M   'P 1'
#
loop_
_entity.id
_entity.type
_entity.pdbx_description
1 polymer ?
#
loop_
_entity_poly.entity_id
_entity_poly.type
_entity_poly.pdbx_seq_one_letter_code
_entity_poly.pdbx_strand_id
1 'polypeptide(L)'
;EKPTVVNEDFISNNDRNSLTYKCNNVYKLEGPEQVMHHSDGKWSRKPTCIAGCKLDPWFYDWLDLTQDMFIKEGSQTLNCKQKDDQGHHLVANVGCHNGYSATTGCKYNATVRI
;
A
#
# COMPACT_ATOMS: atom_id res chain seq x y z
N GLU A 1 22.46 12.30 -16.32
CA GLU A 1 21.06 11.88 -16.60
C GLU A 1 20.24 11.86 -15.32
N LYS A 2 18.92 12.05 -15.42
CA LYS A 2 18.01 11.89 -14.28
C LYS A 2 17.85 10.39 -13.95
N PRO A 3 17.71 10.01 -12.68
CA PRO A 3 17.51 8.62 -12.33
C PRO A 3 16.06 8.19 -12.59
N THR A 4 15.90 7.03 -13.22
CA THR A 4 14.60 6.35 -13.41
C THR A 4 14.32 5.42 -12.22
N VAL A 5 13.08 5.41 -11.73
CA VAL A 5 12.60 4.43 -10.73
C VAL A 5 11.52 3.57 -11.38
N VAL A 6 11.69 2.25 -11.33
CA VAL A 6 10.72 1.31 -11.90
C VAL A 6 9.41 1.39 -11.10
N ASN A 7 8.27 1.43 -11.79
CA ASN A 7 6.90 1.58 -11.23
C ASN A 7 6.58 2.94 -10.59
N GLU A 8 7.27 4.00 -11.02
CA GLU A 8 6.92 5.39 -10.72
C GLU A 8 5.73 5.89 -11.55
N ASP A 9 4.83 6.65 -10.92
CA ASP A 9 3.67 7.28 -11.58
C ASP A 9 3.97 8.75 -11.91
N PHE A 10 4.78 9.38 -11.06
CA PHE A 10 5.03 10.81 -11.14
C PHE A 10 6.39 11.18 -10.55
N ILE A 11 7.14 12.00 -11.31
CA ILE A 11 8.33 12.69 -10.85
C ILE A 11 8.07 14.20 -10.95
N SER A 12 8.02 14.87 -9.81
CA SER A 12 7.98 16.34 -9.78
C SER A 12 9.39 16.91 -9.73
N ASN A 13 9.68 17.89 -10.58
CA ASN A 13 10.91 18.66 -10.50
C ASN A 13 10.64 19.92 -9.67
N ASN A 14 10.77 19.81 -8.35
CA ASN A 14 10.50 20.93 -7.45
C ASN A 14 11.60 21.99 -7.53
N ASP A 15 12.83 21.61 -7.92
CA ASP A 15 13.98 22.52 -8.07
C ASP A 15 15.04 21.96 -9.05
N ARG A 16 16.09 22.74 -9.40
CA ARG A 16 17.21 22.21 -10.22
C ARG A 16 17.99 21.08 -9.55
N ASN A 17 17.91 20.99 -8.22
CA ASN A 17 18.69 20.07 -7.40
C ASN A 17 17.83 19.05 -6.64
N SER A 18 16.52 18.98 -6.86
CA SER A 18 15.68 18.00 -6.18
C SER A 18 14.55 17.44 -7.05
N LEU A 19 14.29 16.14 -6.87
CA LEU A 19 13.19 15.42 -7.49
C LEU A 19 12.32 14.80 -6.40
N THR A 20 11.01 14.84 -6.59
CA THR A 20 10.04 14.18 -5.72
C THR A 20 9.43 13.00 -6.45
N TYR A 21 9.51 11.81 -5.86
CA TYR A 21 9.03 10.55 -6.44
C TYR A 21 7.71 10.12 -5.83
N LYS A 22 6.84 9.56 -6.68
CA LYS A 22 5.61 8.92 -6.27
C LYS A 22 5.40 7.62 -7.05
N CYS A 23 5.04 6.56 -6.36
CA CYS A 23 4.71 5.28 -6.96
C CYS A 23 3.27 5.25 -7.50
N ASN A 24 3.02 4.35 -8.45
CA ASN A 24 1.67 4.04 -8.90
C ASN A 24 0.77 3.68 -7.71
N ASN A 25 -0.53 3.95 -7.82
CA ASN A 25 -1.49 3.82 -6.70
C ASN A 25 -1.48 2.46 -5.95
N VAL A 26 -1.01 1.38 -6.59
CA VAL A 26 -0.91 0.01 -6.02
C VAL A 26 0.47 -0.33 -5.46
N TYR A 27 1.40 0.61 -5.50
CA TYR A 27 2.77 0.46 -5.02
C TYR A 27 3.03 1.46 -3.90
N LYS A 28 3.86 1.06 -2.93
CA LYS A 28 4.33 1.94 -1.86
C LYS A 28 5.76 2.39 -2.16
N LEU A 29 6.03 3.66 -1.90
CA LEU A 29 7.39 4.19 -1.96
C LEU A 29 8.14 3.73 -0.70
N GLU A 30 9.20 2.95 -0.90
CA GLU A 30 10.15 2.58 0.13
C GLU A 30 11.45 3.38 -0.05
N GLY A 31 11.81 4.15 0.97
CA GLY A 31 12.94 5.08 0.92
C GLY A 31 12.50 6.55 0.86
N PRO A 32 13.42 7.47 0.52
CA PRO A 32 13.16 8.89 0.58
C PRO A 32 12.25 9.35 -0.57
N GLU A 33 11.21 10.13 -0.22
CA GLU A 33 10.31 10.75 -1.20
C GLU A 33 11.02 11.79 -2.08
N GLN A 34 11.94 12.55 -1.47
CA GLN A 34 12.74 13.54 -2.16
C GLN A 34 14.17 13.03 -2.35
N VAL A 35 14.65 13.10 -3.59
CA VAL A 35 16.03 12.76 -3.97
C VAL A 35 16.75 14.05 -4.36
N MET A 36 17.94 14.25 -3.81
CA MET A 36 18.76 15.45 -4.03
C MET A 36 19.91 15.19 -5.00
N HIS A 37 20.22 16.19 -5.83
CA HIS A 37 21.39 16.20 -6.69
C HIS A 37 22.56 16.88 -5.96
N HIS A 38 23.60 16.10 -5.71
CA HIS A 38 24.81 16.54 -5.02
C HIS A 38 25.82 17.18 -5.99
N SER A 39 26.72 17.99 -5.43
CA SER A 39 27.76 18.71 -6.20
C SER A 39 28.78 17.78 -6.87
N ASP A 40 28.87 16.53 -6.42
CA ASP A 40 29.70 15.47 -7.03
C ASP A 40 29.05 14.84 -8.27
N GLY A 41 27.88 15.36 -8.70
CA GLY A 41 27.13 14.87 -9.86
C GLY A 41 26.31 13.61 -9.58
N LYS A 42 26.19 13.19 -8.32
CA LYS A 42 25.39 12.02 -7.93
C LYS A 42 24.05 12.44 -7.33
N TRP A 43 23.08 11.55 -7.47
CA TRP A 43 21.81 11.66 -6.76
C TRP A 43 21.90 10.93 -5.41
N SER A 44 21.19 11.43 -4.41
CA SER A 44 21.02 10.75 -3.12
C SER A 44 20.37 9.38 -3.29
N ARG A 45 20.27 8.61 -2.20
CA ARG A 45 19.62 7.29 -2.20
C ARG A 45 18.26 7.36 -2.91
N LYS A 46 18.05 6.50 -3.90
CA LYS A 46 16.79 6.42 -4.66
C LYS A 46 15.75 5.62 -3.87
N PRO A 47 14.46 6.00 -3.94
CA PRO A 47 13.40 5.15 -3.44
C PRO A 47 13.14 3.97 -4.37
N THR A 48 12.39 2.99 -3.87
CA THR A 48 11.90 1.83 -4.63
C THR A 48 10.39 1.74 -4.50
N CYS A 49 9.69 1.38 -5.56
CA CYS A 49 8.27 1.12 -5.52
C CYS A 49 8.02 -0.37 -5.24
N ILE A 50 7.65 -0.69 -4.00
CA ILE A 50 7.31 -2.06 -3.59
C ILE A 50 5.83 -2.33 -3.85
N ALA A 51 5.53 -3.50 -4.40
CA ALA A 51 4.15 -3.89 -4.74
C ALA A 51 3.33 -4.12 -3.47
N GLY A 52 2.09 -3.63 -3.47
CA GLY A 52 1.09 -4.10 -2.51
C GLY A 52 0.68 -5.55 -2.77
N CYS A 53 -0.14 -6.12 -1.89
CA CYS A 53 -0.64 -7.47 -2.04
C CYS A 53 -1.98 -7.45 -2.77
N LYS A 54 -2.11 -8.30 -3.79
CA LYS A 54 -3.40 -8.54 -4.44
C LYS A 54 -4.22 -9.49 -3.57
N LEU A 55 -5.39 -9.05 -3.14
CA LEU A 55 -6.40 -9.91 -2.54
C LEU A 55 -7.35 -10.38 -3.64
N ASP A 56 -7.29 -11.68 -3.91
CA ASP A 56 -8.22 -12.34 -4.82
C ASP A 56 -9.50 -12.71 -4.06
N PRO A 57 -10.69 -12.27 -4.50
CA PRO A 57 -11.95 -12.62 -3.86
C PRO A 57 -12.16 -14.14 -3.74
N TRP A 58 -11.56 -14.95 -4.61
CA TRP A 58 -11.65 -16.41 -4.53
C TRP A 58 -10.94 -16.98 -3.30
N PHE A 59 -9.77 -16.45 -2.95
CA PHE A 59 -9.01 -16.88 -1.78
C PHE A 59 -9.51 -16.25 -0.47
N TYR A 60 -10.19 -15.11 -0.57
CA TYR A 60 -10.66 -14.34 0.56
C TYR A 60 -12.17 -14.11 0.51
N ASP A 61 -12.94 -15.14 0.16
CA ASP A 61 -14.40 -15.02 -0.05
C ASP A 61 -15.18 -14.55 1.19
N TRP A 62 -14.63 -14.72 2.39
CA TRP A 62 -15.26 -14.20 3.63
C TRP A 62 -15.09 -12.69 3.82
N LEU A 63 -14.18 -12.05 3.07
CA LEU A 63 -14.03 -10.60 3.04
C LEU A 63 -15.06 -9.98 2.10
N ASP A 64 -15.52 -8.78 2.42
CA ASP A 64 -16.42 -8.00 1.60
C ASP A 64 -15.65 -7.29 0.46
N LEU A 65 -15.13 -8.11 -0.46
CA LEU A 65 -14.40 -7.66 -1.66
C LEU A 65 -15.34 -7.70 -2.86
N THR A 66 -15.57 -6.55 -3.49
CA THR A 66 -16.42 -6.43 -4.70
C THR A 66 -15.65 -6.66 -6.00
N GLN A 67 -14.31 -6.54 -5.96
CA GLN A 67 -13.38 -6.77 -7.06
C GLN A 67 -11.99 -7.05 -6.49
N ASP A 68 -11.02 -7.34 -7.37
CA ASP A 68 -9.60 -7.40 -7.02
C ASP A 68 -9.19 -6.16 -6.22
N MET A 69 -8.82 -6.38 -4.96
CA MET A 69 -8.41 -5.32 -4.04
C MET A 69 -6.90 -5.40 -3.84
N PHE A 70 -6.21 -4.28 -4.05
CA PHE A 70 -4.79 -4.17 -3.76
C PHE A 70 -4.60 -3.48 -2.42
N ILE A 71 -4.08 -4.21 -1.44
CA ILE A 71 -3.74 -3.64 -0.14
C ILE A 71 -2.28 -3.17 -0.14
N LYS A 72 -2.03 -2.06 0.54
CA LYS A 72 -0.69 -1.51 0.68
C LYS A 72 0.11 -2.35 1.68
N GLU A 73 1.42 -2.30 1.55
CA GLU A 73 2.35 -2.85 2.52
C GLU A 73 2.04 -2.37 3.95
N GLY A 74 1.95 -3.29 4.90
CA GLY A 74 1.53 -3.03 6.27
C GLY A 74 0.25 -3.78 6.66
N SER A 75 -0.40 -3.36 7.74
CA SER A 75 -1.64 -3.98 8.23
C SER A 75 -2.83 -3.09 7.92
N GLN A 76 -3.86 -3.66 7.30
CA GLN A 76 -5.14 -3.01 7.05
C GLN A 76 -6.28 -3.83 7.66
N THR A 77 -7.33 -3.16 8.13
CA THR A 77 -8.55 -3.81 8.61
C THR A 77 -9.59 -3.75 7.50
N LEU A 78 -10.12 -4.90 7.11
CA LEU A 78 -11.14 -5.02 6.06
C LEU A 78 -12.43 -5.61 6.63
N ASN A 79 -13.54 -5.20 6.04
CA ASN A 79 -14.85 -5.74 6.40
C ASN A 79 -15.00 -7.17 5.88
N CYS A 80 -15.69 -7.98 6.67
CA CYS A 80 -16.17 -9.29 6.29
C CYS A 80 -17.59 -9.21 5.76
N LYS A 81 -17.99 -10.21 4.97
CA LYS A 81 -19.39 -10.36 4.51
C LYS A 81 -20.34 -10.62 5.69
N GLN A 82 -19.86 -11.32 6.72
CA GLN A 82 -20.62 -11.62 7.92
C GLN A 82 -20.86 -10.36 8.76
N LYS A 83 -22.03 -10.31 9.39
CA LYS A 83 -22.45 -9.26 10.32
C LYS A 83 -22.74 -9.86 11.70
N ASP A 84 -22.61 -9.04 12.74
CA ASP A 84 -23.07 -9.39 14.09
C ASP A 84 -24.60 -9.32 14.20
N ASP A 85 -25.14 -9.70 15.36
CA ASP A 85 -26.59 -9.67 15.64
C ASP A 85 -27.20 -8.26 15.58
N GLN A 86 -26.36 -7.22 15.67
CA GLN A 86 -26.75 -5.82 15.57
C GLN A 86 -26.64 -5.29 14.12
N GLY A 87 -26.18 -6.11 13.18
CA GLY A 87 -26.02 -5.78 11.78
C GLY A 87 -24.70 -5.09 11.42
N HIS A 88 -23.72 -5.01 12.32
CA HIS A 88 -22.40 -4.47 12.02
C HIS A 88 -21.52 -5.51 11.34
N HIS A 89 -20.75 -5.09 10.32
CA HIS A 89 -19.78 -5.98 9.68
C HIS A 89 -18.70 -6.43 10.69
N LEU A 90 -18.43 -7.73 10.70
CA LEU A 90 -17.22 -8.24 11.34
C LEU A 90 -16.01 -7.77 10.53
N VAL A 91 -14.81 -7.78 11.12
CA VAL A 91 -13.59 -7.38 10.42
C VAL A 91 -12.50 -8.43 10.51
N ALA A 92 -11.59 -8.40 9.55
CA ALA A 92 -10.34 -9.14 9.57
C ALA A 92 -9.16 -8.18 9.40
N ASN A 93 -8.04 -8.51 10.06
CA ASN A 93 -6.79 -7.83 9.81
C ASN A 93 -6.06 -8.55 8.67
N VAL A 94 -5.66 -7.79 7.67
CA VAL A 94 -4.88 -8.26 6.54
C VAL A 94 -3.53 -7.56 6.58
N GLY A 95 -2.49 -8.35 6.84
CA GLY A 95 -1.10 -7.93 6.71
C GLY A 95 -0.63 -8.17 5.29
N CYS A 96 0.07 -7.20 4.73
CA CYS A 96 0.82 -7.32 3.49
C CYS A 96 2.29 -7.05 3.78
N HIS A 97 3.15 -8.02 3.44
CA HIS A 97 4.59 -7.85 3.52
C HIS A 97 5.29 -8.42 2.28
N ASN A 98 6.02 -7.58 1.55
CA ASN A 98 6.74 -7.93 0.33
C ASN A 98 5.86 -8.69 -0.69
N GLY A 99 4.61 -8.26 -0.86
CA GLY A 99 3.65 -8.90 -1.77
C GLY A 99 2.99 -10.17 -1.24
N TYR A 100 3.33 -10.63 -0.02
CA TYR A 100 2.67 -11.74 0.65
C TYR A 100 1.59 -11.23 1.61
N SER A 101 0.34 -11.70 1.41
CA SER A 101 -0.78 -11.38 2.28
C SER A 101 -1.03 -12.47 3.33
N ALA A 102 -1.24 -12.04 4.57
CA ALA A 102 -1.68 -12.89 5.68
C ALA A 102 -2.95 -12.30 6.31
N THR A 103 -3.95 -13.12 6.55
CA THR A 103 -5.25 -12.68 7.09
C THR A 103 -5.56 -13.34 8.41
N THR A 104 -6.19 -12.60 9.33
CA THR A 104 -6.87 -13.19 10.48
C THR A 104 -8.29 -13.62 10.09
N GLY A 105 -8.92 -14.46 10.93
CA GLY A 105 -10.36 -14.70 10.84
C GLY A 105 -11.19 -13.45 11.16
N CYS A 106 -12.44 -13.46 10.71
CA CYS A 106 -13.42 -12.42 10.98
C CYS A 106 -13.80 -12.39 12.46
N LYS A 107 -13.73 -11.21 13.08
CA LYS A 107 -14.08 -11.00 14.48
C LYS A 107 -14.76 -9.67 14.69
N TYR A 108 -15.48 -9.57 15.81
CA TYR A 108 -16.06 -8.30 16.25
C TYR A 108 -14.95 -7.27 16.50
N ASN A 109 -15.15 -6.05 16.02
CA ASN A 109 -14.20 -4.96 16.20
C ASN A 109 -14.73 -3.92 17.17
N ALA A 110 -14.31 -4.00 18.44
CA ALA A 110 -14.75 -3.06 19.47
C ALA A 110 -14.24 -1.62 19.25
N THR A 111 -13.24 -1.40 18.38
CA THR A 111 -12.70 -0.07 18.06
C THR A 111 -13.48 0.67 16.97
N VAL A 112 -14.43 0.04 16.28
CA VAL A 112 -15.36 0.71 15.36
C VAL A 112 -16.68 0.96 16.09
N ARG A 113 -16.64 1.85 17.10
CA ARG A 113 -17.86 2.45 17.67
C ARG A 113 -17.92 3.87 17.14
N ILE A 114 -18.96 4.18 16.36
CA ILE A 114 -19.30 5.53 15.88
C ILE A 114 -19.87 6.33 17.06
#